data_AF-A0A2E7S7K1-F1
#
_entry.id   AF-A0A2E7S7K1-F1
#
_cell.length_a   1.000
_cell.length_b   1.000
_cell.length_c   1.000
_cell.angle_alpha   90.00
_cell.angle_beta   90.00
_cell.angle_gamma   90.00
#
_symmetry.space_group_name_H-M   'P 1'
#
loop_
_entity.id
_entity.type
_entity.pdbx_description
1 polymer ?
#
loop_
_entity_poly.entity_id
_entity_poly.type
_entity_poly.pdbx_seq_one_letter_code
_entity_poly.pdbx_strand_id
1 'polypeptide(L)'
;MFCKMQLVKLQQEYSIIDSLNAQVLAISTDDLEGAGWAVNQQGLEFPVLYDPEATVVKQYGVFNTADDGKALPATFVIDQDGYVRWQYLGKSTSDRPANALIFEQLRQIISVPTS
;
A
#
# COMPACT_ATOMS: atom_id res chain seq x y z
N MET A 1 -11.49 -10.28 -1.01
CA MET A 1 -10.58 -11.31 -1.61
C MET A 1 -9.33 -10.69 -2.25
N PHE A 2 -9.45 -9.68 -3.11
CA PHE A 2 -8.30 -9.08 -3.80
C PHE A 2 -7.25 -8.47 -2.84
N CYS A 3 -7.65 -7.75 -1.78
CA CYS A 3 -6.73 -7.16 -0.79
C CYS A 3 -5.76 -8.19 -0.22
N LYS A 4 -6.29 -9.37 0.15
CA LYS A 4 -5.48 -10.47 0.70
C LYS A 4 -4.44 -10.97 -0.29
N MET A 5 -4.80 -11.19 -1.55
CA MET A 5 -3.86 -11.71 -2.56
C MET A 5 -2.70 -10.75 -2.81
N GLN A 6 -2.96 -9.44 -2.79
CA GLN A 6 -1.91 -8.44 -2.94
C GLN A 6 -0.94 -8.46 -1.76
N LEU A 7 -1.44 -8.50 -0.51
CA LEU A 7 -0.59 -8.55 0.68
C LEU A 7 0.28 -9.81 0.71
N VAL A 8 -0.28 -10.97 0.33
CA VAL A 8 0.49 -12.23 0.27
C VAL A 8 1.59 -12.16 -0.79
N LYS A 9 1.28 -11.64 -1.99
CA LYS A 9 2.30 -11.46 -3.04
C LYS A 9 3.40 -10.50 -2.61
N LEU A 10 3.01 -9.39 -1.96
CA LEU A 10 3.97 -8.41 -1.45
C LEU A 10 4.86 -9.01 -0.35
N GLN A 11 4.31 -9.85 0.53
CA GLN A 11 5.09 -10.58 1.53
C GLN A 11 6.10 -11.55 0.91
N GLN A 12 5.71 -12.29 -0.14
CA GLN A 12 6.60 -13.21 -0.84
C GLN A 12 7.82 -12.52 -1.46
N GLU A 13 7.67 -11.24 -1.79
CA GLU A 13 8.70 -10.43 -2.44
C GLU A 13 9.23 -9.31 -1.53
N TYR A 14 8.90 -9.35 -0.23
CA TYR A 14 9.19 -8.26 0.71
C TYR A 14 10.69 -8.01 0.87
N SER A 15 11.51 -9.07 0.81
CA SER A 15 12.98 -8.96 0.85
C SER A 15 13.56 -8.08 -0.26
N ILE A 16 12.88 -7.93 -1.39
CA ILE A 16 13.29 -7.01 -2.45
C ILE A 16 13.11 -5.57 -1.98
N ILE A 17 11.98 -5.25 -1.34
CA ILE A 17 11.70 -3.92 -0.78
C ILE A 17 12.67 -3.60 0.35
N ASP A 18 12.92 -4.56 1.24
CA ASP A 18 13.88 -4.42 2.33
C ASP A 18 15.31 -4.17 1.82
N SER A 19 15.74 -4.90 0.76
CA SER A 19 17.04 -4.67 0.11
C SER A 19 17.18 -3.29 -0.55
N LEU A 20 16.06 -2.62 -0.81
CA LEU A 20 16.01 -1.25 -1.32
C LEU A 20 15.96 -0.22 -0.18
N ASN A 21 16.17 -0.61 1.07
CA ASN A 21 16.09 0.27 2.24
C ASN A 21 14.74 1.02 2.32
N ALA A 22 13.67 0.34 1.93
CA ALA A 22 12.31 0.84 1.95
C ALA A 22 11.44 -0.01 2.89
N GLN A 23 10.35 0.56 3.36
CA GLN A 23 9.38 -0.13 4.23
C GLN A 23 8.00 -0.11 3.60
N VAL A 24 7.21 -1.13 3.88
CA VAL A 24 5.79 -1.21 3.50
C VAL A 24 4.94 -0.83 4.70
N LEU A 25 3.96 0.05 4.49
CA LEU A 25 2.87 0.29 5.43
C LEU A 25 1.56 -0.05 4.71
N ALA A 26 0.92 -1.15 5.09
CA ALA A 26 -0.39 -1.49 4.56
C ALA A 26 -1.46 -0.79 5.41
N ILE A 27 -2.46 -0.17 4.77
CA ILE A 27 -3.55 0.54 5.47
C ILE A 27 -4.88 -0.12 5.07
N SER A 28 -5.71 -0.41 6.06
CA SER A 28 -7.05 -0.99 5.87
C SER A 28 -8.11 -0.14 6.55
N THR A 29 -9.23 0.11 5.85
CA THR A 29 -10.43 0.72 6.43
C THR A 29 -11.37 -0.32 7.06
N ASP A 30 -11.09 -1.61 6.89
CA ASP A 30 -11.86 -2.67 7.53
C ASP A 30 -11.63 -2.65 9.05
N ASP A 31 -12.67 -2.97 9.82
CA ASP A 31 -12.58 -3.12 11.26
C ASP A 31 -11.75 -4.35 11.68
N LEU A 32 -11.33 -4.36 12.94
CA LEU A 32 -10.46 -5.40 13.52
C LEU A 32 -11.12 -6.79 13.51
N GLU A 33 -12.45 -6.87 13.42
CA GLU A 33 -13.22 -8.11 13.47
C GLU A 33 -13.16 -8.90 12.14
N GLY A 34 -12.99 -8.22 11.00
CA GLY A 34 -12.74 -8.84 9.70
C GLY A 34 -11.26 -9.09 9.37
N ALA A 35 -10.35 -8.37 10.04
CA ALA A 35 -8.95 -8.26 9.62
C ALA A 35 -7.92 -9.01 10.48
N GLY A 36 -8.33 -9.56 11.64
CA GLY A 36 -7.49 -10.42 12.47
C GLY A 36 -6.89 -11.63 11.73
N TRP A 37 -7.45 -12.02 10.57
CA TRP A 37 -7.00 -13.17 9.78
C TRP A 37 -5.77 -12.91 8.89
N ALA A 38 -5.55 -11.69 8.41
CA ALA A 38 -4.49 -11.41 7.42
C ALA A 38 -3.14 -11.22 8.10
N VAL A 39 -3.14 -10.58 9.28
CA VAL A 39 -1.92 -10.30 10.06
C VAL A 39 -1.47 -11.52 10.86
N ASN A 40 -2.40 -12.23 11.53
CA ASN A 40 -2.04 -13.35 12.43
C ASN A 40 -1.79 -14.69 11.72
N GLN A 41 -2.28 -14.93 10.49
CA GLN A 41 -2.15 -16.26 9.84
C GLN A 41 -1.10 -16.33 8.72
N GLN A 42 -0.48 -15.22 8.28
CA GLN A 42 0.42 -15.21 7.12
C GLN A 42 1.85 -14.76 7.43
N GLY A 43 2.15 -14.35 8.67
CA GLY A 43 3.50 -13.93 9.06
C GLY A 43 3.99 -12.72 8.26
N LEU A 44 3.16 -11.69 8.14
CA LEU A 44 3.55 -10.46 7.45
C LEU A 44 4.71 -9.79 8.21
N GLU A 45 5.79 -9.47 7.51
CA GLU A 45 6.98 -8.82 8.08
C GLU A 45 6.85 -7.30 8.13
N PHE A 46 5.81 -6.75 7.50
CA PHE A 46 5.50 -5.33 7.48
C PHE A 46 4.21 -5.02 8.25
N PRO A 47 4.11 -3.83 8.86
CA PRO A 47 2.94 -3.45 9.65
C PRO A 47 1.70 -3.24 8.78
N VAL A 48 0.55 -3.59 9.37
CA VAL A 48 -0.78 -3.28 8.85
C VAL A 48 -1.47 -2.34 9.82
N LEU A 49 -1.82 -1.15 9.34
CA LEU A 49 -2.50 -0.09 10.08
C LEU A 49 -4.01 -0.14 9.80
N TYR A 50 -4.81 0.06 10.84
CA TYR A 50 -6.26 0.10 10.77
C TYR A 50 -6.74 1.56 10.86
N ASP A 51 -7.53 1.98 9.89
CA ASP A 51 -8.11 3.32 9.77
C ASP A 51 -9.62 3.22 9.46
N PRO A 52 -10.44 2.71 10.41
CA PRO A 52 -11.87 2.48 10.20
C PRO A 52 -12.65 3.76 9.89
N GLU A 53 -12.17 4.92 10.38
CA GLU A 53 -12.75 6.23 10.10
C GLU A 53 -12.36 6.77 8.70
N ALA A 54 -11.53 6.03 7.96
CA ALA A 54 -10.96 6.40 6.66
C ALA A 54 -10.25 7.77 6.68
N THR A 55 -9.63 8.13 7.81
CA THR A 55 -8.96 9.42 8.00
C THR A 55 -7.77 9.60 7.06
N VAL A 56 -6.88 8.61 6.98
CA VAL A 56 -5.69 8.63 6.13
C VAL A 56 -6.10 8.58 4.67
N VAL A 57 -7.04 7.70 4.32
CA VAL A 57 -7.56 7.56 2.96
C VAL A 57 -8.18 8.86 2.45
N LYS A 58 -8.91 9.59 3.31
CA LYS A 58 -9.45 10.93 2.99
C LYS A 58 -8.35 11.97 2.82
N GLN A 59 -7.34 11.99 3.71
CA GLN A 59 -6.22 12.93 3.62
C GLN A 59 -5.39 12.75 2.34
N TYR A 60 -5.23 11.50 1.89
CA TYR A 60 -4.56 11.16 0.64
C TYR A 60 -5.45 11.35 -0.60
N GLY A 61 -6.69 11.82 -0.43
CA GLY A 61 -7.62 12.12 -1.53
C GLY A 61 -8.13 10.90 -2.28
N VAL A 62 -8.08 9.71 -1.68
CA VAL A 62 -8.44 8.43 -2.34
C VAL A 62 -9.78 7.85 -1.86
N PHE A 63 -10.49 8.58 -0.99
CA PHE A 63 -11.82 8.24 -0.50
C PHE A 63 -12.91 8.70 -1.48
N ASN A 64 -13.96 7.89 -1.69
CA ASN A 64 -15.12 8.19 -2.55
C ASN A 64 -14.82 8.45 -4.03
N THR A 65 -13.71 7.95 -4.57
CA THR A 65 -13.35 8.14 -5.98
C THR A 65 -14.25 7.38 -6.97
N ALA A 66 -15.12 6.49 -6.50
CA ALA A 66 -16.06 5.70 -7.31
C ALA A 66 -17.56 5.97 -7.00
N ASP A 67 -17.89 7.03 -6.25
CA ASP A 67 -19.26 7.38 -5.83
C ASP A 67 -20.05 6.31 -5.05
N ASP A 68 -19.40 5.25 -4.57
CA ASP A 68 -20.03 4.11 -3.88
C ASP A 68 -19.76 4.07 -2.36
N GLY A 69 -19.16 5.13 -1.80
CA GLY A 69 -18.81 5.19 -0.38
C GLY A 69 -17.54 4.40 -0.01
N LYS A 70 -16.75 3.93 -0.98
CA LYS A 70 -15.55 3.12 -0.74
C LYS A 70 -14.27 3.80 -1.21
N ALA A 71 -13.17 3.37 -0.62
CA ALA A 71 -11.83 3.70 -1.09
C ALA A 71 -11.47 2.79 -2.27
N LEU A 72 -10.96 3.38 -3.36
CA LEU A 72 -10.30 2.59 -4.40
C LEU A 72 -8.90 2.18 -3.92
N PRO A 73 -8.38 1.01 -4.37
CA PRO A 73 -7.01 0.63 -4.09
C PRO A 73 -6.04 1.72 -4.53
N ALA A 74 -5.13 2.10 -3.64
CA ALA A 74 -4.11 3.09 -3.93
C ALA A 74 -2.76 2.61 -3.40
N THR A 75 -1.70 2.97 -4.13
CA THR A 75 -0.32 2.73 -3.72
C THR A 75 0.46 4.02 -3.88
N PHE A 76 1.21 4.39 -2.84
CA PHE A 76 2.06 5.56 -2.84
C PHE A 76 3.50 5.13 -2.59
N VAL A 77 4.45 5.80 -3.25
CA VAL A 77 5.86 5.73 -2.87
C VAL A 77 6.26 7.11 -2.38
N ILE A 78 6.69 7.14 -1.13
CA ILE A 78 7.04 8.34 -0.37
C ILE A 78 8.53 8.26 -0.08
N ASP A 79 9.25 9.35 -0.28
CA ASP A 79 10.68 9.41 0.03
C ASP A 79 10.95 9.74 1.51
N GLN A 80 12.24 9.81 1.88
CA GLN A 80 12.66 10.06 3.26
C GLN A 80 12.33 11.47 3.77
N ASP A 81 12.12 12.42 2.85
CA ASP A 81 11.68 13.79 3.17
C ASP A 81 10.15 13.89 3.33
N GLY A 82 9.43 12.78 3.13
CA GLY A 82 7.98 12.70 3.30
C GLY A 82 7.17 13.14 2.07
N TYR A 83 7.80 13.29 0.91
CA TYR A 83 7.11 13.67 -0.32
C TYR A 83 6.66 12.45 -1.11
N VAL A 84 5.42 12.49 -1.62
CA VAL A 84 4.94 11.53 -2.61
C VAL A 84 5.72 11.72 -3.90
N ARG A 85 6.52 10.71 -4.27
CA ARG A 85 7.29 10.69 -5.52
C ARG A 85 6.58 9.91 -6.62
N TRP A 86 5.72 8.98 -6.24
CA TRP A 86 4.86 8.26 -7.16
C TRP A 86 3.56 7.86 -6.48
N GLN A 87 2.49 7.83 -7.28
CA GLN A 87 1.20 7.30 -6.85
C GLN A 87 0.56 6.48 -7.95
N TYR A 88 -0.18 5.46 -7.53
CA TYR A 88 -1.08 4.70 -8.37
C TYR A 88 -2.46 4.71 -7.74
N LEU A 89 -3.44 5.18 -8.49
CA LEU A 89 -4.84 5.20 -8.10
C LEU A 89 -5.59 4.20 -8.98
N GLY A 90 -6.07 3.12 -8.38
CA GLY A 90 -6.89 2.14 -9.07
C GLY A 90 -8.21 2.76 -9.53
N LYS A 91 -8.72 2.29 -10.67
CA LYS A 91 -10.01 2.72 -11.26
C LYS A 91 -11.17 1.78 -10.92
N SER A 92 -10.89 0.67 -10.25
CA SER A 92 -11.88 -0.31 -9.79
C SER A 92 -11.38 -1.05 -8.55
N THR A 93 -12.24 -1.81 -7.88
CA THR A 93 -11.90 -2.53 -6.63
C THR A 93 -10.80 -3.60 -6.80
N SER A 94 -10.58 -4.06 -8.02
CA SER A 94 -9.52 -5.02 -8.39
C SER A 94 -8.31 -4.37 -9.07
N ASP A 95 -8.38 -3.09 -9.44
CA ASP A 95 -7.34 -2.41 -10.20
C ASP A 95 -6.18 -1.98 -9.31
N ARG A 96 -5.03 -2.62 -9.48
CA ARG A 96 -3.85 -2.50 -8.63
C ARG A 96 -2.59 -2.61 -9.46
N PRO A 97 -1.50 -1.94 -9.06
CA PRO A 97 -0.23 -2.10 -9.76
C PRO A 97 0.34 -3.49 -9.52
N ALA A 98 1.10 -3.99 -10.49
CA ALA A 98 1.97 -5.14 -10.26
C ALA A 98 3.11 -4.76 -9.30
N ASN A 99 3.57 -5.69 -8.47
CA ASN A 99 4.68 -5.46 -7.54
C ASN A 99 5.96 -5.01 -8.27
N ALA A 100 6.22 -5.56 -9.46
CA ALA A 100 7.35 -5.15 -10.29
C ALA A 100 7.36 -3.64 -10.60
N LEU A 101 6.18 -3.03 -10.81
CA LEU A 101 6.07 -1.58 -11.01
C LEU A 101 6.43 -0.82 -9.74
N ILE A 102 5.99 -1.29 -8.57
CA ILE A 102 6.36 -0.69 -7.28
C ILE A 102 7.88 -0.74 -7.09
N PHE A 103 8.51 -1.87 -7.40
CA PHE A 103 9.96 -2.02 -7.28
C PHE A 103 10.73 -1.10 -8.24
N GLU A 104 10.23 -0.93 -9.46
CA GLU A 104 10.81 0.00 -10.43
C GLU A 104 10.78 1.44 -9.90
N GLN A 105 9.64 1.88 -9.34
CA GLN A 105 9.50 3.22 -8.78
C GLN A 105 10.40 3.44 -7.56
N LEU A 106 10.50 2.45 -6.67
CA LEU A 106 11.45 2.50 -5.55
C LEU A 106 12.89 2.69 -6.03
N ARG A 107 13.33 1.91 -7.04
CA ARG A 107 14.69 2.03 -7.61
C ARG A 107 14.94 3.41 -8.20
N GLN A 108 13.95 3.99 -8.90
CA GLN A 108 14.06 5.35 -9.46
C GLN A 108 14.29 6.39 -8.36
N ILE A 109 13.58 6.30 -7.24
CA ILE A 109 13.74 7.28 -6.15
C ILE A 109 15.08 7.13 -5.43
N ILE A 110 15.53 5.90 -5.17
CA ILE A 110 16.80 5.64 -4.46
C ILE A 110 18.02 6.00 -5.32
N SER A 111 17.91 5.90 -6.65
CA SER A 111 19.00 6.22 -7.59
C SER A 111 19.14 7.72 -7.86
N VAL A 112 18.18 8.55 -7.46
CA VAL A 112 18.26 10.01 -7.59
C VAL A 112 18.84 10.54 -6.28
N PRO A 113 19.99 11.25 -6.29
CA PRO A 113 20.50 11.89 -5.09
C PRO A 113 19.47 12.92 -4.61
N THR A 114 18.91 12.70 -3.42
CA THR A 114 18.11 13.71 -2.73
C THR A 114 19.00 14.94 -2.54
N SER A 115 18.57 16.07 -3.12
CA SER A 115 19.35 17.31 -3.21
C SER A 115 19.33 18.12 -1.93
#